data_AF-A0A9X4PAX8-F1
#
_entry.id   AF-A0A9X4PAX8-F1
#
_cell.length_a   1.000
_cell.length_b   1.000
_cell.length_c   1.000
_cell.angle_alpha   90.00
_cell.angle_beta   90.00
_cell.angle_gamma   90.00
#
_symmetry.space_group_name_H-M   'P 1'
#
loop_
_entity.id
_entity.type
_entity.pdbx_description
1 polymer ?
#
loop_
_entity_poly.entity_id
_entity_poly.type
_entity_poly.pdbx_seq_one_letter_code
_entity_poly.pdbx_strand_id
1 'polypeptide(L)'
;MLKKFLILLFVIFPLGMFVISKNNEVNTYDIFFNKFIYNIKSHNYIKAFNEFYPLIRQNNKEAFSLIAEVYQSNSYGIEMDLIKSKIWNERYRVGSFDTGVLEYNQYHHFLKKGDLSMASVFLQKSAEKGNKNAIDILKNKDFINKNSLYVDIRWSKYWEQFDYDELYPFCMKIKECS
;
A
#
# COMPACT_ATOMS: atom_id res chain seq x y z
N MET A 1 64.17 39.64 -46.60
CA MET A 1 63.60 40.82 -45.92
C MET A 1 62.38 40.36 -45.12
N LEU A 2 62.45 40.37 -43.78
CA LEU A 2 61.68 41.30 -42.92
C LEU A 2 60.14 41.13 -43.13
N LYS A 3 59.30 40.69 -42.20
CA LYS A 3 59.19 40.95 -40.76
C LYS A 3 58.23 39.93 -40.10
N LYS A 4 58.56 39.52 -38.87
CA LYS A 4 57.72 39.39 -37.66
C LYS A 4 56.20 39.22 -37.85
N PHE A 5 55.59 38.20 -37.23
CA PHE A 5 54.76 38.41 -36.02
C PHE A 5 54.43 37.07 -35.33
N LEU A 6 54.83 36.98 -34.07
CA LEU A 6 54.32 36.05 -33.07
C LEU A 6 52.84 36.39 -32.82
N ILE A 7 51.92 35.43 -32.98
CA ILE A 7 50.64 35.47 -32.26
C ILE A 7 50.38 34.07 -31.69
N LEU A 8 50.60 34.01 -30.38
CA LEU A 8 50.12 33.01 -29.45
C LEU A 8 48.58 32.96 -29.56
N LEU A 9 48.01 31.85 -30.03
CA LEU A 9 46.58 31.60 -29.90
C LEU A 9 46.38 30.42 -28.96
N PHE A 10 46.19 30.77 -27.68
CA PHE A 10 45.45 29.98 -26.71
C PHE A 10 44.08 29.65 -27.32
N VAL A 11 43.95 28.48 -27.94
CA VAL A 11 42.61 27.92 -28.21
C VAL A 11 42.24 27.08 -27.00
N ILE A 12 41.53 27.78 -26.14
CA ILE A 12 40.81 27.35 -24.96
C ILE A 12 40.17 25.98 -25.23
N PHE A 13 40.58 24.99 -24.43
CA PHE A 13 39.84 23.74 -24.22
C PHE A 13 38.36 24.11 -24.05
N PRO A 14 37.42 23.71 -24.94
CA PRO A 14 36.04 23.74 -24.54
C PRO A 14 35.94 22.65 -23.47
N LEU A 15 35.97 23.08 -22.20
CA LEU A 15 35.33 22.37 -21.11
C LEU A 15 34.00 21.93 -21.68
N GLY A 16 33.89 20.64 -21.96
CA GLY A 16 32.63 20.03 -22.31
C GLY A 16 31.68 20.43 -21.20
N MET A 17 30.75 21.31 -21.53
CA MET A 17 29.55 21.48 -20.75
C MET A 17 28.86 20.14 -20.82
N PHE A 18 29.20 19.28 -19.87
CA PHE A 18 28.36 18.17 -19.48
C PHE A 18 27.11 18.82 -18.88
N VAL A 19 26.22 19.26 -19.77
CA VAL A 19 24.84 19.49 -19.39
C VAL A 19 24.34 18.10 -19.02
N ILE A 20 24.41 17.79 -17.73
CA ILE A 20 23.58 16.75 -17.17
C ILE A 20 22.16 17.24 -17.42
N SER A 21 21.61 16.80 -18.56
CA SER A 21 20.18 16.73 -18.77
C SER A 21 19.66 15.88 -17.63
N LYS A 22 19.28 16.52 -16.53
CA LYS A 22 18.45 15.88 -15.52
C LYS A 22 17.15 15.62 -16.26
N ASN A 23 17.00 14.40 -16.76
CA ASN A 23 15.74 13.93 -17.33
C ASN A 23 14.68 14.25 -16.27
N ASN A 24 13.88 15.28 -16.51
CA ASN A 24 12.63 15.49 -15.81
C ASN A 24 11.67 14.44 -16.35
N GLU A 25 11.97 13.17 -16.12
CA GLU A 25 10.98 12.11 -16.24
C GLU A 25 9.92 12.44 -15.21
N VAL A 26 8.82 13.04 -15.68
CA VAL A 26 7.67 13.32 -14.85
C VAL A 26 7.27 11.98 -14.24
N ASN A 27 7.41 11.86 -12.92
CA ASN A 27 7.11 10.63 -12.23
C ASN A 27 5.63 10.32 -12.45
N THR A 28 5.34 9.16 -13.04
CA THR A 28 3.98 8.74 -13.34
C THR A 28 3.11 8.73 -12.08
N TYR A 29 3.67 8.37 -10.93
CA TYR A 29 2.98 8.45 -9.64
C TYR A 29 2.52 9.88 -9.33
N ASP A 30 3.36 10.89 -9.54
CA ASP A 30 3.01 12.28 -9.23
C ASP A 30 1.84 12.78 -10.09
N ILE A 31 1.75 12.35 -11.35
CA ILE A 31 0.63 12.66 -12.23
C ILE A 31 -0.67 12.07 -11.66
N PHE A 32 -0.66 10.78 -11.34
CA PHE A 32 -1.84 10.10 -10.79
C PHE A 32 -2.22 10.62 -9.40
N PHE A 33 -1.25 10.92 -8.55
CA PHE A 33 -1.46 11.49 -7.23
C PHE A 33 -2.12 12.88 -7.34
N ASN A 34 -1.58 13.79 -8.15
CA ASN A 34 -2.16 15.10 -8.33
C ASN A 34 -3.59 15.03 -8.89
N LYS A 35 -3.82 14.11 -9.84
CA LYS A 35 -5.15 13.86 -10.40
C LYS A 35 -6.11 13.28 -9.36
N PHE A 36 -5.65 12.37 -8.52
CA PHE A 36 -6.40 11.80 -7.41
C PHE A 36 -6.84 12.91 -6.44
N ILE A 37 -5.90 13.72 -5.94
CA ILE A 37 -6.19 14.81 -5.01
C ILE A 37 -7.12 15.86 -5.63
N TYR A 38 -6.96 16.18 -6.92
CA TYR A 38 -7.89 17.05 -7.63
C TYR A 38 -9.32 16.51 -7.60
N ASN A 39 -9.50 15.24 -8.00
CA ASN A 39 -10.83 14.61 -8.00
C ASN A 39 -11.43 14.52 -6.58
N ILE A 40 -10.63 14.22 -5.55
CA ILE A 40 -11.07 14.21 -4.14
C ILE A 40 -11.59 15.60 -3.72
N LYS A 41 -10.83 16.67 -4.00
CA LYS A 41 -11.23 18.06 -3.67
C LYS A 41 -12.48 18.51 -4.44
N SER A 42 -12.64 18.01 -5.67
CA SER A 42 -13.83 18.24 -6.49
C SER A 42 -15.01 17.34 -6.14
N HIS A 43 -14.93 16.52 -5.08
CA HIS A 43 -15.98 15.57 -4.69
C HIS A 43 -16.39 14.64 -5.84
N ASN A 44 -15.40 14.15 -6.60
CA ASN A 44 -15.53 13.12 -7.63
C ASN A 44 -14.82 11.85 -7.16
N TYR A 45 -15.23 11.32 -6.01
CA TYR A 45 -14.55 10.23 -5.31
C TYR A 45 -14.50 8.95 -6.15
N ILE A 46 -15.63 8.54 -6.77
CA ILE A 46 -15.67 7.33 -7.63
C ILE A 46 -14.64 7.44 -8.74
N LYS A 47 -14.56 8.61 -9.39
CA LYS A 47 -13.59 8.87 -10.45
C LYS A 47 -12.16 8.83 -9.92
N ALA A 48 -11.91 9.45 -8.76
CA ALA A 48 -10.60 9.44 -8.12
C ALA A 48 -10.07 8.02 -7.93
N PHE A 49 -10.87 7.14 -7.31
CA PHE A 49 -10.46 5.76 -7.06
C PHE A 49 -10.37 4.94 -8.35
N ASN A 50 -11.35 5.01 -9.26
CA ASN A 50 -11.30 4.26 -10.51
C ASN A 50 -10.07 4.60 -11.37
N GLU A 51 -9.70 5.88 -11.46
CA GLU A 51 -8.52 6.30 -12.21
C GLU A 51 -7.20 5.97 -11.48
N PHE A 52 -7.21 5.82 -10.16
CA PHE A 52 -6.02 5.48 -9.37
C PHE A 52 -5.75 3.96 -9.30
N TYR A 53 -6.80 3.14 -9.38
CA TYR A 53 -6.73 1.68 -9.30
C TYR A 53 -5.70 1.00 -10.22
N PRO A 54 -5.42 1.47 -11.46
CA PRO A 54 -4.35 0.90 -12.28
C PRO A 54 -2.98 0.85 -11.60
N LEU A 55 -2.62 1.84 -10.78
CA LEU A 55 -1.35 1.84 -10.03
C LEU A 55 -1.30 0.72 -8.99
N ILE A 56 -2.42 0.46 -8.32
CA ILE A 56 -2.56 -0.65 -7.37
C ILE A 56 -2.34 -1.98 -8.08
N ARG A 57 -2.96 -2.19 -9.24
CA ARG A 57 -2.77 -3.43 -10.03
C ARG A 57 -1.34 -3.62 -10.53
N GLN A 58 -0.58 -2.54 -10.69
CA GLN A 58 0.82 -2.57 -11.10
C GLN A 58 1.81 -2.75 -9.92
N ASN A 59 1.32 -3.01 -8.70
CA ASN A 59 2.15 -3.06 -7.49
C ASN A 59 2.96 -1.77 -7.25
N ASN A 60 2.43 -0.61 -7.64
CA ASN A 60 3.09 0.65 -7.33
C ASN A 60 3.09 0.86 -5.81
N LYS A 61 4.29 0.93 -5.22
CA LYS A 61 4.48 0.96 -3.77
C LYS A 61 3.92 2.25 -3.18
N GLU A 62 4.17 3.39 -3.79
CA GLU A 62 3.68 4.70 -3.35
C GLU A 62 2.14 4.74 -3.35
N ALA A 63 1.49 4.07 -4.31
CA ALA A 63 0.04 3.92 -4.34
C ALA A 63 -0.51 3.13 -3.15
N PHE A 64 0.21 2.10 -2.66
CA PHE A 64 -0.16 1.42 -1.42
C PHE A 64 -0.12 2.36 -0.21
N SER A 65 0.90 3.22 -0.14
CA SER A 65 1.01 4.23 0.91
C SER A 65 -0.17 5.20 0.88
N LEU A 66 -0.57 5.66 -0.31
CA LEU A 66 -1.71 6.57 -0.44
C LEU A 66 -3.02 5.92 0.00
N ILE A 67 -3.26 4.66 -0.37
CA ILE A 67 -4.48 3.96 0.08
C ILE A 67 -4.46 3.73 1.59
N ALA A 68 -3.29 3.50 2.18
CA ALA A 68 -3.17 3.43 3.63
C ALA A 68 -3.58 4.76 4.30
N GLU A 69 -3.15 5.90 3.76
CA GLU A 69 -3.54 7.23 4.24
C GLU A 69 -5.04 7.49 4.07
N VAL A 70 -5.60 7.08 2.94
CA VAL A 70 -7.03 7.21 2.63
C VAL A 70 -7.89 6.59 3.72
N TYR A 71 -7.52 5.43 4.25
CA TYR A 71 -8.22 4.78 5.36
C TYR A 71 -7.93 5.39 6.75
N GLN A 72 -6.96 6.29 6.90
CA GLN A 72 -6.65 6.95 8.19
C GLN A 72 -7.52 8.19 8.45
N SER A 73 -8.28 8.68 7.46
CA SER A 73 -9.10 9.87 7.62
C SER A 73 -10.42 9.79 6.85
N ASN A 74 -11.43 10.52 7.30
CA ASN A 74 -12.73 10.63 6.62
C ASN A 74 -12.73 11.63 5.46
N SER A 75 -11.56 12.18 5.09
CA SER A 75 -11.41 13.27 4.11
C SER A 75 -11.49 12.81 2.65
N TYR A 76 -11.45 11.50 2.42
CA TYR A 76 -11.34 10.91 1.08
C TYR A 76 -12.64 10.30 0.56
N GLY A 77 -13.77 10.66 1.16
CA GLY A 77 -15.09 10.15 0.76
C GLY A 77 -15.35 8.70 1.16
N ILE A 78 -14.52 8.14 2.02
CA ILE A 78 -14.67 6.80 2.62
C ILE A 78 -14.63 6.92 4.15
N GLU A 79 -15.13 5.90 4.85
CA GLU A 79 -15.00 5.79 6.30
C GLU A 79 -13.59 5.37 6.71
N MET A 80 -13.12 5.94 7.83
CA MET A 80 -11.85 5.57 8.45
C MET A 80 -11.87 4.09 8.90
N ASP A 81 -10.86 3.32 8.48
CA ASP A 81 -10.64 1.93 8.90
C ASP A 81 -9.14 1.69 9.14
N LEU A 82 -8.74 1.72 10.41
CA LEU A 82 -7.32 1.61 10.79
C LEU A 82 -6.73 0.21 10.52
N ILE A 83 -7.55 -0.84 10.46
CA ILE A 83 -7.05 -2.18 10.13
C ILE A 83 -6.79 -2.28 8.62
N LYS A 84 -7.71 -1.80 7.78
CA LYS A 84 -7.44 -1.69 6.34
C LYS A 84 -6.24 -0.80 6.07
N SER A 85 -6.11 0.33 6.78
CA SER A 85 -4.92 1.18 6.69
C SER A 85 -3.63 0.42 7.04
N LYS A 86 -3.62 -0.34 8.15
CA LYS A 86 -2.49 -1.15 8.57
C LYS A 86 -2.11 -2.22 7.53
N ILE A 87 -3.10 -2.86 6.92
CA ILE A 87 -2.90 -3.83 5.83
C ILE A 87 -2.22 -3.17 4.64
N TRP A 88 -2.71 -2.00 4.19
CA TRP A 88 -2.08 -1.26 3.08
C TRP A 88 -0.69 -0.74 3.41
N ASN A 89 -0.44 -0.31 4.65
CA ASN A 89 0.89 0.05 5.13
C ASN A 89 1.86 -1.15 5.12
N GLU A 90 1.39 -2.34 5.48
CA GLU A 90 2.22 -3.55 5.38
C GLU A 90 2.54 -3.88 3.92
N ARG A 91 1.58 -3.72 2.99
CA ARG A 91 1.82 -3.87 1.55
C ARG A 91 2.83 -2.86 1.04
N TYR A 92 2.76 -1.60 1.48
CA TYR A 92 3.78 -0.59 1.20
C TYR A 92 5.16 -1.03 1.72
N ARG A 93 5.25 -1.45 2.98
CA ARG A 93 6.51 -1.88 3.61
C ARG A 93 7.15 -3.05 2.85
N VAL A 94 6.37 -4.07 2.52
CA VAL A 94 6.82 -5.27 1.80
C VAL A 94 7.02 -5.02 0.30
N GLY A 95 6.25 -4.10 -0.29
CA GLY A 95 6.20 -3.87 -1.73
C GLY A 95 5.41 -4.94 -2.50
N SER A 96 4.45 -5.62 -1.86
CA SER A 96 3.65 -6.68 -2.48
C SER A 96 2.28 -6.85 -1.81
N PHE A 97 1.38 -7.59 -2.45
CA PHE A 97 0.11 -8.02 -1.86
C PHE A 97 0.26 -9.18 -0.87
N ASP A 98 1.34 -9.95 -0.95
CA ASP A 98 1.60 -11.14 -0.15
C ASP A 98 2.21 -10.77 1.20
N THR A 99 1.35 -10.38 2.13
CA THR A 99 1.74 -9.90 3.46
C THR A 99 1.37 -10.89 4.58
N GLY A 100 1.98 -10.70 5.75
CA GLY A 100 1.71 -11.52 6.95
C GLY A 100 2.11 -13.00 6.86
N VAL A 101 2.89 -13.39 5.85
CA VAL A 101 3.32 -14.79 5.60
C VAL A 101 4.16 -15.35 6.75
N LEU A 102 5.08 -14.55 7.29
CA LEU A 102 5.94 -14.99 8.41
C LEU A 102 5.13 -15.29 9.67
N GLU A 103 4.15 -14.44 9.99
CA GLU A 103 3.23 -14.64 11.11
C GLU A 103 2.32 -15.84 10.86
N TYR A 104 1.87 -16.03 9.61
CA TYR A 104 1.06 -17.19 9.25
C TYR A 104 1.81 -18.52 9.46
N ASN A 105 3.09 -18.55 9.10
CA ASN A 105 3.95 -19.70 9.33
C ASN A 105 4.18 -19.94 10.83
N GLN A 106 4.32 -18.87 11.62
CA GLN A 106 4.44 -18.97 13.08
C GLN A 106 3.14 -19.50 13.72
N TYR A 107 1.96 -19.09 13.23
CA TYR A 107 0.68 -19.66 13.64
C TYR A 107 0.67 -21.19 13.49
N HIS A 108 1.03 -21.71 12.31
CA HIS A 108 1.08 -23.16 12.06
C HIS A 108 2.12 -23.86 12.94
N HIS A 109 3.27 -23.22 13.18
CA HIS A 109 4.30 -23.74 14.06
C HIS A 109 3.80 -23.95 15.50
N PHE A 110 3.15 -22.94 16.09
CA PHE A 110 2.64 -23.02 17.44
C PHE A 110 1.40 -23.92 17.55
N LEU A 111 0.55 -23.93 16.52
CA LEU A 111 -0.59 -24.85 16.43
C LEU A 111 -0.11 -26.30 16.49
N LYS A 112 0.91 -26.66 15.70
CA LYS A 112 1.50 -28.00 15.69
C LYS A 112 2.13 -28.39 17.03
N LYS A 113 2.63 -27.42 17.78
CA LYS A 113 3.18 -27.61 19.13
C LYS A 113 2.12 -27.69 20.24
N GLY A 114 0.85 -27.44 19.92
CA GLY A 114 -0.24 -27.40 20.89
C GLY A 114 -0.29 -26.11 21.73
N ASP A 115 0.52 -25.10 21.40
CA ASP A 115 0.48 -23.79 22.07
C ASP A 115 -0.59 -22.92 21.40
N LEU A 116 -1.84 -23.16 21.79
CA LEU A 116 -3.01 -22.51 21.20
C LEU A 116 -3.06 -21.01 21.48
N SER A 117 -2.53 -20.58 22.63
CA SER A 117 -2.41 -19.18 23.00
C SER A 117 -1.51 -18.44 22.01
N MET A 118 -0.32 -18.98 21.76
CA MET A 118 0.62 -18.35 20.83
C MET A 118 0.16 -18.49 19.36
N ALA A 119 -0.45 -19.63 19.00
CA ALA A 119 -1.08 -19.79 17.69
C ALA A 119 -2.13 -18.71 17.42
N SER A 120 -2.99 -18.44 18.40
CA SER A 120 -4.03 -17.40 18.34
C SER A 120 -3.45 -16.00 18.16
N VAL A 121 -2.33 -15.69 18.83
CA VAL A 121 -1.63 -14.41 18.70
C VAL A 121 -1.08 -14.24 17.28
N PHE A 122 -0.40 -15.25 16.74
CA PHE A 122 0.20 -15.15 15.41
C PHE A 122 -0.83 -15.16 14.29
N LEU A 123 -1.95 -15.86 14.48
CA LEU A 123 -3.07 -15.82 13.54
C LEU A 123 -3.61 -14.39 13.41
N GLN A 124 -3.89 -13.72 14.53
CA GLN A 124 -4.37 -12.34 14.54
C GLN A 124 -3.34 -11.37 13.95
N LYS A 125 -2.06 -11.49 14.32
CA LYS A 125 -0.99 -10.66 13.74
C LYS A 125 -0.86 -10.85 12.22
N SER A 126 -1.02 -12.07 11.73
CA SER A 126 -0.99 -12.37 10.30
C SER A 126 -2.15 -11.71 9.56
N ALA A 127 -3.36 -11.78 10.13
CA ALA A 127 -4.54 -11.13 9.58
C ALA A 127 -4.44 -9.59 9.58
N GLU A 128 -3.97 -8.99 10.69
CA GLU A 128 -3.72 -7.54 10.77
C GLU A 128 -2.68 -7.04 9.77
N LYS A 129 -1.83 -7.94 9.28
CA LYS A 129 -0.87 -7.67 8.21
C LYS A 129 -1.46 -7.88 6.82
N GLY A 130 -2.66 -8.44 6.68
CA GLY A 130 -3.35 -8.61 5.41
C GLY A 130 -3.24 -10.00 4.80
N ASN A 131 -2.79 -10.99 5.58
CA ASN A 131 -2.77 -12.36 5.10
C ASN A 131 -4.19 -12.88 4.91
N LYS A 132 -4.57 -13.17 3.67
CA LYS A 132 -5.93 -13.60 3.31
C LYS A 132 -6.35 -14.87 4.05
N ASN A 133 -5.48 -15.88 4.09
CA ASN A 133 -5.78 -17.16 4.75
C ASN A 133 -6.00 -16.98 6.26
N ALA A 134 -5.21 -16.13 6.91
CA ALA A 134 -5.40 -15.82 8.33
C ALA A 134 -6.76 -15.12 8.57
N ILE A 135 -7.12 -14.16 7.72
CA ILE A 135 -8.42 -13.47 7.78
C ILE A 135 -9.57 -14.47 7.58
N ASP A 136 -9.47 -15.36 6.60
CA ASP A 136 -10.49 -16.37 6.32
C ASP A 136 -10.67 -17.35 7.50
N ILE A 137 -9.59 -17.71 8.19
CA ILE A 137 -9.67 -18.50 9.42
C ILE A 137 -10.37 -17.73 10.54
N LEU A 138 -10.05 -16.45 10.75
CA LEU A 138 -10.68 -15.62 11.79
C LEU A 138 -12.18 -15.41 11.55
N LYS A 139 -12.61 -15.40 10.28
CA LYS A 139 -14.03 -15.37 9.88
C LYS A 139 -14.77 -16.65 10.22
N ASN A 140 -14.07 -17.78 10.25
CA ASN A 140 -14.67 -19.10 10.46
C ASN A 140 -14.77 -19.44 11.96
N LYS A 141 -15.85 -18.98 12.60
CA LYS A 141 -16.12 -19.24 14.03
C LYS A 141 -16.10 -20.73 14.39
N ASP A 142 -16.62 -21.59 13.53
CA ASP A 142 -16.62 -23.04 13.78
C ASP A 142 -15.20 -23.60 13.83
N PHE A 143 -14.33 -23.16 12.92
CA PHE A 143 -12.93 -23.54 12.92
C PHE A 143 -12.23 -23.04 14.19
N ILE A 144 -12.42 -21.78 14.56
CA ILE A 144 -11.85 -21.19 15.77
C ILE A 144 -12.25 -22.00 17.00
N ASN A 145 -13.55 -22.28 17.17
CA ASN A 145 -14.08 -23.02 18.31
C ASN A 145 -13.58 -24.47 18.34
N LYS A 146 -13.63 -25.20 17.21
CA LYS A 146 -13.17 -26.59 17.12
C LYS A 146 -11.69 -26.75 17.43
N ASN A 147 -10.88 -25.74 17.09
CA ASN A 147 -9.43 -25.75 17.34
C ASN A 147 -9.05 -25.06 18.65
N SER A 148 -10.03 -24.66 19.47
CA SER A 148 -9.81 -23.93 20.73
C SER A 148 -8.89 -22.71 20.57
N LEU A 149 -8.99 -22.04 19.42
CA LEU A 149 -8.30 -20.79 19.14
C LEU A 149 -9.09 -19.64 19.76
N TYR A 150 -8.38 -18.57 20.11
CA TYR A 150 -8.96 -17.37 20.68
C TYR A 150 -8.84 -16.20 19.70
N VAL A 151 -9.92 -15.44 19.56
CA VAL A 151 -9.94 -14.15 18.87
C VAL A 151 -10.31 -13.11 19.89
N ASP A 152 -9.58 -12.00 19.93
CA ASP A 152 -9.92 -10.89 20.82
C ASP A 152 -11.37 -10.45 20.56
N ILE A 153 -12.18 -10.42 21.62
CA ILE A 153 -13.61 -10.11 21.52
C ILE A 153 -13.87 -8.77 20.83
N ARG A 154 -12.96 -7.80 21.00
CA ARG A 154 -13.05 -6.46 20.38
C ARG A 154 -12.95 -6.52 18.86
N TRP A 155 -12.25 -7.52 18.33
CA TRP A 155 -12.01 -7.71 16.91
C TRP A 155 -12.85 -8.83 16.29
N SER A 156 -13.46 -9.69 17.11
CA SER A 156 -14.24 -10.84 16.65
C SER A 156 -15.33 -10.46 15.62
N LYS A 157 -16.15 -9.45 15.93
CA LYS A 157 -17.20 -8.94 15.04
C LYS A 157 -16.61 -8.25 13.81
N TYR A 158 -15.50 -7.52 13.98
CA TYR A 158 -14.82 -6.86 12.87
C TYR A 158 -14.36 -7.90 11.83
N TRP A 159 -13.67 -8.95 12.27
CA TRP A 159 -13.19 -10.00 11.36
C TRP A 159 -14.33 -10.75 10.69
N GLU A 160 -15.40 -11.10 11.42
CA GLU A 160 -16.58 -11.75 10.84
C GLU A 160 -17.19 -10.95 9.67
N GLN A 161 -17.21 -9.63 9.78
CA GLN A 161 -17.76 -8.72 8.78
C GLN A 161 -16.72 -8.27 7.74
N PHE A 162 -15.45 -8.63 7.92
CA PHE A 162 -14.37 -8.17 7.06
C PHE A 162 -14.50 -8.79 5.67
N ASP A 163 -14.65 -7.94 4.66
CA ASP A 163 -14.57 -8.34 3.26
C ASP A 163 -13.18 -7.99 2.70
N TYR A 164 -12.44 -9.05 2.33
CA TYR A 164 -11.11 -8.90 1.76
C TYR A 164 -11.14 -8.30 0.37
N ASP A 165 -12.19 -8.57 -0.42
CA ASP A 165 -12.31 -8.05 -1.78
C ASP A 165 -12.62 -6.54 -1.76
N GLU A 166 -13.15 -6.03 -0.64
CA GLU A 166 -13.36 -4.61 -0.35
C GLU A 166 -12.16 -3.95 0.35
N LEU A 167 -10.96 -4.55 0.32
CA LEU A 167 -9.75 -3.90 0.82
C LEU A 167 -9.41 -2.64 0.03
N TYR A 168 -9.66 -2.64 -1.27
CA TYR A 168 -9.63 -1.42 -2.08
C TYR A 168 -11.01 -0.75 -2.02
N PRO A 169 -11.10 0.57 -1.84
CA PRO A 169 -12.38 1.27 -1.79
C PRO A 169 -13.04 1.31 -3.17
N PHE A 170 -13.86 0.29 -3.45
CA PHE A 170 -14.78 0.28 -4.58
C PHE A 170 -16.07 1.06 -4.24
N CYS A 171 -16.87 1.35 -5.27
CA CYS A 171 -18.07 2.21 -5.20
C CYS A 171 -18.88 2.04 -3.92
N MET A 172 -19.22 0.82 -3.50
CA MET A 172 -20.04 0.56 -2.30
C MET A 172 -19.52 1.18 -0.99
N LYS A 173 -18.25 1.57 -0.89
CA LYS A 173 -17.66 2.22 0.31
C LYS A 173 -17.48 3.72 0.17
N ILE A 174 -17.80 4.27 -0.99
CA ILE A 174 -17.65 5.69 -1.31
C ILE A 174 -19.00 6.36 -1.02
N LYS A 175 -18.97 7.51 -0.33
CA LYS A 175 -20.18 8.29 0.03
C LYS A 175 -21.12 8.59 -1.14
N GLU A 176 -20.58 8.70 -2.36
CA GLU A 176 -21.36 8.92 -3.58
C GLU A 176 -22.26 7.73 -3.98
N CYS A 177 -21.98 6.52 -3.49
CA CYS A 177 -22.74 5.32 -3.82
C CYS A 177 -23.72 4.87 -2.72
N SER A 178 -23.80 5.61 -1.60
CA SER A 178 -24.61 5.29 -0.42
C SER A 178 -25.86 6.16 -0.31
#